data_AF-A0A1I7SZH2-F1
#
_entry.id   AF-A0A1I7SZH2-F1
#
_cell.length_a   1.000
_cell.length_b   1.000
_cell.length_c   1.000
_cell.angle_alpha   90.00
_cell.angle_beta   90.00
_cell.angle_gamma   90.00
#
_symmetry.space_group_name_H-M   'P 1'
#
loop_
_entity.id
_entity.type
_entity.pdbx_description
1 polymer ?
#
loop_
_entity_poly.entity_id
_entity_poly.type
_entity_poly.pdbx_seq_one_letter_code
_entity_poly.pdbx_strand_id
1 'polypeptide(L)'
;MAYLIVGGGGFLGANLVAALQENNDFTKLFILDPCFKLSQYTHLKINESNITWINGSFLDSDLLDEILPGIETVFHLSSIGHTGRFGASKHRDYVQFFNVTGTERLIEKCRIHHVKRFIYASSIAVCFVGKPIYDFSESDTLPPKEEYLDIYSETKADAEKIVRNSSTFEFRTTCLRFRAIYGPQDVCVAQKVVVYNITDGLKIGQYTVWNALIFALGKSPPKLFVSYDLVSFFVSVMGFICFELFGCSPPLTRFELEVLVTDNTYSIEKAQKELGFNPEKDNFKQKTNGSDEKQNRKSVFYS
;
A
#
# COMPACT_ATOMS: atom_id res chain seq x y z
N MET A 1 -7.51 12.95 29.96
CA MET A 1 -8.74 13.02 29.17
C MET A 1 -9.06 11.63 28.65
N ALA A 2 -10.34 11.25 28.60
CA ALA A 2 -10.76 9.96 28.06
C ALA A 2 -11.11 10.06 26.57
N TYR A 3 -10.49 9.23 25.74
CA TYR A 3 -10.62 9.26 24.28
C TYR A 3 -11.20 7.97 23.74
N LEU A 4 -12.05 8.08 22.71
CA LEU A 4 -12.49 6.98 21.86
C LEU A 4 -12.02 7.23 20.43
N ILE A 5 -11.34 6.26 19.82
CA ILE A 5 -10.96 6.29 18.41
C ILE A 5 -11.81 5.25 17.65
N VAL A 6 -12.73 5.74 16.83
CA VAL A 6 -13.51 4.93 15.90
C VAL A 6 -12.72 4.77 14.61
N GLY A 7 -12.45 3.53 14.20
CA GLY A 7 -11.55 3.23 13.09
C GLY A 7 -10.08 3.19 13.49
N GLY A 8 -9.80 2.96 14.78
CA GLY A 8 -8.43 2.98 15.30
C GLY A 8 -7.58 1.79 14.87
N GLY A 9 -8.17 0.75 14.28
CA GLY A 9 -7.43 -0.38 13.69
C GLY A 9 -6.92 -0.13 12.28
N GLY A 10 -7.41 0.94 11.63
CA GLY A 10 -6.92 1.40 10.33
C GLY A 10 -5.57 2.12 10.41
N PHE A 11 -5.01 2.44 9.24
CA PHE A 11 -3.67 3.02 9.11
C PHE A 11 -3.51 4.35 9.86
N LEU A 12 -4.42 5.31 9.64
CA LEU A 12 -4.43 6.58 10.36
C LEU A 12 -4.68 6.39 11.86
N GLY A 13 -5.58 5.46 12.20
CA GLY A 13 -5.94 5.13 13.57
C GLY A 13 -4.76 4.63 14.40
N ALA A 14 -4.01 3.65 13.88
CA ALA A 14 -2.85 3.09 14.57
C ALA A 14 -1.74 4.13 14.78
N ASN A 15 -1.50 4.99 13.79
CA ASN A 15 -0.54 6.10 13.92
C ASN A 15 -1.00 7.12 14.97
N LEU A 16 -2.30 7.43 15.04
CA LEU A 16 -2.86 8.30 16.08
C LEU A 16 -2.70 7.68 17.47
N VAL A 17 -2.96 6.38 17.62
CA VAL A 17 -2.75 5.66 18.89
C VAL A 17 -1.29 5.77 19.34
N ALA A 18 -0.34 5.49 18.46
CA ALA A 18 1.09 5.58 18.77
C ALA A 18 1.49 7.01 19.19
N ALA A 19 1.04 8.02 18.45
CA ALA A 19 1.33 9.42 18.75
C ALA A 19 0.72 9.88 20.09
N LEU A 20 -0.50 9.45 20.42
CA LEU A 20 -1.14 9.77 21.70
C LEU A 20 -0.41 9.13 22.88
N GLN A 21 0.11 7.91 22.70
CA GLN A 21 0.90 7.21 23.72
C GLN A 21 2.27 7.86 23.94
N GLU A 22 2.94 8.26 22.87
CA GLU A 22 4.22 8.97 22.96
C GLU A 22 4.09 10.29 23.73
N ASN A 23 3.00 11.04 23.49
CA ASN A 23 2.74 12.29 24.18
C ASN A 23 2.13 12.11 25.59
N ASN A 24 1.68 10.89 25.93
CA ASN A 24 1.02 10.56 27.20
C ASN A 24 -0.17 11.49 27.55
N ASP A 25 -0.93 11.92 26.54
CA ASP A 25 -1.98 12.96 26.66
C ASP A 25 -3.39 12.37 26.91
N PHE A 26 -3.48 11.23 27.61
CA PHE A 26 -4.77 10.62 27.92
C PHE A 26 -4.77 9.88 29.24
N THR A 27 -5.95 9.75 29.84
CA THR A 27 -6.18 8.94 31.05
C THR A 27 -6.82 7.60 30.72
N LYS A 28 -7.61 7.54 29.64
CA LYS A 28 -8.19 6.31 29.08
C LYS A 28 -8.21 6.42 27.56
N LEU A 29 -7.81 5.36 26.87
CA LEU A 29 -7.85 5.31 25.41
C LEU A 29 -8.61 4.07 24.97
N PHE A 30 -9.79 4.28 24.40
CA PHE A 30 -10.64 3.24 23.83
C PHE A 30 -10.48 3.23 22.33
N ILE A 31 -10.42 2.03 21.75
CA ILE A 31 -10.31 1.86 20.32
C ILE A 31 -11.43 0.95 19.85
N LEU A 32 -12.29 1.48 18.97
CA LEU A 32 -13.41 0.76 18.37
C LEU A 32 -13.11 0.49 16.89
N ASP A 33 -13.00 -0.77 16.54
CA ASP A 33 -12.89 -1.22 15.15
C ASP A 33 -13.34 -2.68 15.05
N PRO A 34 -14.02 -3.09 13.96
CA PRO A 34 -14.34 -4.50 13.74
C PRO A 34 -13.09 -5.34 13.42
N CYS A 35 -11.95 -4.72 13.08
CA CYS A 35 -10.74 -5.42 12.68
C CYS A 35 -9.48 -4.73 13.23
N PHE A 36 -9.07 -5.05 14.46
CA PHE A 36 -7.69 -4.77 14.86
C PHE A 36 -6.74 -5.83 14.36
N LYS A 37 -5.59 -5.39 13.86
CA LYS A 37 -4.41 -6.25 13.76
C LYS A 37 -3.17 -5.46 14.13
N LEU A 38 -2.87 -5.30 15.43
CA LEU A 38 -1.64 -4.63 15.88
C LEU A 38 -0.37 -5.24 15.30
N SER A 39 -0.39 -6.55 15.08
CA SER A 39 0.69 -7.29 14.42
C SER A 39 1.02 -6.78 13.02
N GLN A 40 0.13 -6.01 12.37
CA GLN A 40 0.41 -5.41 11.06
C GLN A 40 1.25 -4.12 11.17
N TYR A 41 1.25 -3.43 12.32
CA TYR A 41 1.98 -2.17 12.52
C TYR A 41 3.21 -2.36 13.42
N THR A 42 4.07 -3.33 13.11
CA THR A 42 5.27 -3.67 13.91
C THR A 42 6.28 -2.54 14.06
N HIS A 43 6.22 -1.53 13.18
CA HIS A 43 7.08 -0.34 13.25
C HIS A 43 6.60 0.69 14.29
N LEU A 44 5.35 0.59 14.76
CA LEU A 44 4.80 1.47 15.78
C LEU A 44 5.03 0.89 17.17
N LYS A 45 5.44 1.74 18.10
CA LYS A 45 5.55 1.38 19.52
C LYS A 45 4.20 1.61 20.18
N ILE A 46 3.37 0.57 20.23
CA ILE A 46 2.06 0.64 20.88
C ILE A 46 2.09 -0.19 22.17
N ASN A 47 1.78 0.46 23.29
CA ASN A 47 1.61 -0.21 24.58
C ASN A 47 0.16 -0.63 24.77
N GLU A 48 -0.11 -1.93 24.64
CA GLU A 48 -1.47 -2.49 24.77
C GLU A 48 -2.03 -2.43 26.20
N SER A 49 -1.20 -2.26 27.23
CA SER A 49 -1.69 -2.22 28.62
C SER A 49 -2.52 -0.97 28.96
N ASN A 50 -2.34 0.11 28.20
CA ASN A 50 -2.99 1.40 28.43
C ASN A 50 -4.13 1.68 27.43
N ILE A 51 -4.53 0.69 26.63
CA ILE A 51 -5.63 0.80 25.67
C ILE A 51 -6.72 -0.21 26.02
N THR A 52 -7.97 0.17 25.78
CA THR A 52 -9.09 -0.76 25.80
C THR A 52 -9.55 -0.99 24.37
N TRP A 53 -9.26 -2.20 23.88
CA TRP A 53 -9.71 -2.62 22.55
C TRP A 53 -11.17 -3.08 22.59
N ILE A 54 -11.99 -2.59 21.66
CA ILE A 54 -13.37 -2.98 21.48
C ILE A 54 -13.54 -3.50 20.05
N ASN A 55 -13.77 -4.80 19.92
CA ASN A 55 -14.10 -5.40 18.63
C ASN A 55 -15.59 -5.19 18.35
N GLY A 56 -15.89 -4.29 17.42
CA GLY A 56 -17.28 -3.98 17.06
C GLY A 56 -17.38 -2.88 16.02
N SER A 57 -18.61 -2.66 15.55
CA SER A 57 -18.92 -1.59 14.61
C SER A 57 -19.50 -0.41 15.35
N PHE A 58 -19.13 0.82 14.97
CA PHE A 58 -19.80 2.03 15.49
C PHE A 58 -21.26 2.16 15.01
N LEU A 59 -21.71 1.29 14.11
CA LEU A 59 -23.11 1.19 13.72
C LEU A 59 -23.97 0.44 14.75
N ASP A 60 -23.34 -0.22 15.71
CA ASP A 60 -24.03 -0.89 16.82
C ASP A 60 -24.37 0.13 17.91
N SER A 61 -25.66 0.44 18.03
CA SER A 61 -26.18 1.43 18.97
C SER A 61 -25.97 1.03 20.42
N ASP A 62 -26.18 -0.25 20.74
CA ASP A 62 -26.14 -0.74 22.11
C ASP A 62 -24.68 -0.76 22.60
N LEU A 63 -23.77 -1.18 21.72
CA LEU A 63 -22.33 -1.06 21.97
C LEU A 63 -21.90 0.39 22.22
N LEU A 64 -22.41 1.35 21.44
CA LEU A 64 -22.12 2.78 21.67
C LEU A 64 -22.61 3.25 23.05
N ASP A 65 -23.78 2.78 23.50
CA ASP A 65 -24.31 3.11 24.81
C ASP A 65 -23.49 2.56 25.98
N GLU A 66 -22.79 1.44 25.77
CA GLU A 66 -21.88 0.86 26.75
C GLU A 66 -20.54 1.60 26.84
N ILE A 67 -20.00 2.08 25.71
CA ILE A 67 -18.61 2.58 25.63
C ILE A 67 -18.48 4.10 25.80
N LEU A 68 -19.50 4.87 25.41
CA LEU A 68 -19.46 6.33 25.44
C LEU A 68 -19.53 6.97 26.84
N PRO A 69 -20.15 6.35 27.88
CA PRO A 69 -20.14 6.92 29.22
C PRO A 69 -18.74 7.28 29.72
N GLY A 70 -18.52 8.56 30.02
CA GLY A 70 -17.25 9.07 30.52
C GLY A 70 -16.18 9.36 29.46
N ILE A 71 -16.47 9.17 28.16
CA ILE A 71 -15.61 9.62 27.06
C ILE A 71 -15.75 11.13 26.88
N GLU A 72 -14.63 11.84 26.81
CA GLU A 72 -14.62 13.29 26.60
C GLU A 72 -14.45 13.68 25.14
N THR A 73 -13.70 12.88 24.37
CA THR A 73 -13.36 13.16 22.97
C THR A 73 -13.49 11.92 22.11
N VAL A 74 -14.14 12.07 20.97
CA VAL A 74 -14.28 11.02 19.96
C VAL A 74 -13.53 11.43 18.70
N PHE A 75 -12.64 10.56 18.21
CA PHE A 75 -12.01 10.66 16.91
C PHE A 75 -12.70 9.69 15.95
N HIS A 76 -13.41 10.20 14.95
CA HIS A 76 -14.09 9.41 13.95
C HIS A 76 -13.26 9.32 12.66
N LEU A 77 -12.55 8.20 12.50
CA LEU A 77 -11.64 7.92 11.40
C LEU A 77 -12.21 6.87 10.41
N SER A 78 -13.30 6.19 10.77
CA SER A 78 -13.89 5.15 9.93
C SER A 78 -14.59 5.72 8.71
N SER A 79 -14.27 5.17 7.54
CA SER A 79 -14.98 5.44 6.29
C SER A 79 -14.77 4.31 5.29
N ILE A 80 -15.73 4.11 4.38
CA ILE A 80 -15.65 3.15 3.27
C ILE A 80 -15.93 3.82 1.93
N GLY A 81 -15.62 3.13 0.83
CA GLY A 81 -15.99 3.55 -0.52
C GLY A 81 -14.87 4.21 -1.34
N HIS A 82 -13.74 4.58 -0.73
CA HIS A 82 -12.60 5.16 -1.46
C HIS A 82 -11.87 4.10 -2.31
N THR A 83 -11.67 2.90 -1.76
CA THR A 83 -10.99 1.77 -2.42
C THR A 83 -11.63 0.44 -2.01
N GLY A 84 -11.20 -0.65 -2.66
CA GLY A 84 -11.63 -2.01 -2.32
C GLY A 84 -13.05 -2.35 -2.74
N ARG A 85 -13.63 -3.41 -2.16
CA ARG A 85 -14.94 -3.98 -2.56
C ARG A 85 -16.07 -2.94 -2.55
N PHE A 86 -16.01 -1.96 -1.65
CA PHE A 86 -17.05 -0.94 -1.49
C PHE A 86 -16.91 0.27 -2.42
N GLY A 87 -15.83 0.38 -3.21
CA GLY A 87 -15.69 1.42 -4.23
C GLY A 87 -16.53 1.19 -5.49
N ALA A 88 -17.14 0.00 -5.63
CA ALA A 88 -18.04 -0.29 -6.74
C ALA A 88 -19.43 0.32 -6.54
N SER A 89 -20.02 0.88 -7.60
CA SER A 89 -21.31 1.58 -7.56
C SER A 89 -22.47 0.75 -6.97
N LYS A 90 -22.41 -0.58 -7.06
CA LYS A 90 -23.41 -1.48 -6.45
C LYS A 90 -23.52 -1.38 -4.92
N HIS A 91 -22.54 -0.76 -4.25
CA HIS A 91 -22.52 -0.58 -2.80
C HIS A 91 -22.89 0.85 -2.37
N ARG A 92 -23.35 1.70 -3.29
CA ARG A 92 -23.66 3.12 -3.05
C ARG A 92 -24.50 3.34 -1.79
N ASP A 93 -25.60 2.62 -1.65
CA ASP A 93 -26.53 2.78 -0.52
C ASP A 93 -25.88 2.42 0.82
N TYR A 94 -25.06 1.36 0.83
CA TYR A 94 -24.33 0.98 2.03
C TYR A 94 -23.23 1.98 2.38
N VAL A 95 -22.53 2.53 1.38
CA VAL A 95 -21.53 3.59 1.59
C VAL A 95 -22.20 4.85 2.14
N GLN A 96 -23.35 5.24 1.59
CA GLN A 96 -24.17 6.36 2.11
C GLN A 96 -24.59 6.10 3.56
N PHE A 97 -25.13 4.92 3.84
CA PHE A 97 -25.56 4.54 5.18
C PHE A 97 -24.39 4.57 6.16
N PHE A 98 -23.25 3.95 5.82
CA PHE A 98 -22.09 3.86 6.70
C PHE A 98 -21.45 5.24 6.96
N ASN A 99 -21.13 5.99 5.90
CA ASN A 99 -20.39 7.24 6.01
C ASN A 99 -21.26 8.41 6.51
N VAL A 100 -22.54 8.46 6.12
CA VAL A 100 -23.43 9.60 6.40
C VAL A 100 -24.34 9.29 7.57
N THR A 101 -25.30 8.38 7.40
CA THR A 101 -26.27 8.03 8.45
C THR A 101 -25.59 7.47 9.70
N GLY A 102 -24.54 6.66 9.54
CA GLY A 102 -23.75 6.13 10.64
C GLY A 102 -23.05 7.23 11.43
N THR A 103 -22.48 8.23 10.74
CA THR A 103 -21.83 9.38 11.38
C THR A 103 -22.84 10.24 12.13
N GLU A 104 -24.02 10.47 11.54
CA GLU A 104 -25.12 11.19 12.21
C GLU A 104 -25.56 10.49 13.50
N ARG A 105 -25.76 9.16 13.46
CA ARG A 105 -26.11 8.36 14.63
C ARG A 105 -25.03 8.38 15.70
N LEU A 106 -23.75 8.28 15.30
CA LEU A 106 -22.63 8.38 16.23
C LEU A 106 -22.60 9.74 16.93
N ILE A 107 -22.85 10.83 16.20
CA ILE A 107 -22.95 12.19 16.77
C ILE A 107 -24.11 12.27 17.78
N GLU A 108 -25.28 11.72 17.44
CA GLU A 108 -26.43 11.68 18.34
C GLU A 108 -26.09 10.95 19.65
N LYS A 109 -25.47 9.77 19.56
CA LYS A 109 -25.00 9.01 20.71
C LYS A 109 -23.96 9.79 21.52
N CYS A 110 -23.01 10.46 20.87
CA CYS A 110 -22.03 11.30 21.55
C CYS A 110 -22.70 12.41 22.38
N ARG A 111 -23.78 13.02 21.86
CA ARG A 111 -24.54 14.04 22.60
C ARG A 111 -25.29 13.47 23.79
N ILE A 112 -25.97 12.34 23.62
CA ILE A 112 -26.70 11.65 24.69
C ILE A 112 -25.76 11.34 25.86
N HIS A 113 -24.53 10.91 25.56
CA HIS A 113 -23.52 10.56 26.56
C HIS A 113 -22.58 11.70 26.96
N HIS A 114 -22.91 12.94 26.59
CA HIS A 114 -22.19 14.15 27.01
C HIS A 114 -20.70 14.20 26.62
N VAL A 115 -20.35 13.63 25.47
CA VAL A 115 -19.03 13.84 24.85
C VAL A 115 -18.86 15.34 24.59
N LYS A 116 -17.66 15.88 24.79
CA LYS A 116 -17.39 17.32 24.64
C LYS A 116 -16.82 17.69 23.27
N ARG A 117 -16.03 16.78 22.68
CA ARG A 117 -15.30 17.03 21.44
C ARG A 117 -15.45 15.88 20.46
N PHE A 118 -15.70 16.20 19.20
CA PHE A 118 -15.82 15.24 18.11
C PHE A 118 -14.94 15.67 16.94
N ILE A 119 -13.91 14.88 16.64
CA ILE A 119 -12.98 15.14 15.56
C ILE A 119 -13.28 14.17 14.42
N TYR A 120 -13.64 14.70 13.27
CA TYR A 120 -13.95 13.94 12.07
C TYR A 120 -12.80 14.01 11.07
N ALA A 121 -12.28 12.84 10.66
CA ALA A 121 -11.31 12.77 9.57
C ALA A 121 -12.02 12.87 8.23
N SER A 122 -12.11 14.08 7.69
CA SER A 122 -12.57 14.35 6.32
C SER A 122 -11.43 14.13 5.30
N SER A 123 -11.66 14.47 4.04
CA SER A 123 -10.69 14.32 2.95
C SER A 123 -10.70 15.56 2.09
N ILE A 124 -9.57 15.93 1.49
CA ILE A 124 -9.55 16.97 0.45
C ILE A 124 -10.44 16.63 -0.76
N ALA A 125 -10.81 15.36 -0.91
CA ALA A 125 -11.67 14.90 -1.99
C ALA A 125 -13.07 15.55 -1.94
N VAL A 126 -13.50 16.01 -0.76
CA VAL A 126 -14.76 16.77 -0.61
C VAL A 126 -14.76 18.09 -1.38
N CYS A 127 -13.59 18.62 -1.74
CA CYS A 127 -13.45 19.86 -2.52
C CYS A 127 -13.28 19.60 -4.02
N PHE A 128 -13.11 18.34 -4.45
CA PHE A 128 -12.68 18.00 -5.80
C PHE A 128 -13.79 17.37 -6.65
N VAL A 129 -14.08 18.02 -7.79
CA VAL A 129 -15.12 17.61 -8.75
C VAL A 129 -14.57 17.50 -10.19
N GLY A 130 -13.29 17.13 -10.33
CA GLY A 130 -12.64 17.00 -11.64
C GLY A 130 -12.18 18.32 -12.28
N LYS A 131 -12.30 19.44 -11.56
CA LYS A 131 -11.81 20.75 -11.97
C LYS A 131 -10.59 21.15 -11.13
N PRO A 132 -9.64 21.92 -11.68
CA PRO A 132 -8.56 22.50 -10.89
C PRO A 132 -9.12 23.32 -9.72
N ILE A 133 -8.50 23.18 -8.55
CA ILE A 133 -8.84 23.94 -7.34
C ILE A 133 -7.76 25.01 -7.15
N TYR A 134 -8.16 26.26 -7.00
CA TYR A 134 -7.27 27.40 -6.73
C TYR A 134 -7.65 28.01 -5.39
N ASP A 135 -6.69 28.08 -4.46
CA ASP A 135 -6.81 28.76 -3.16
C ASP A 135 -8.09 28.46 -2.34
N PHE A 136 -8.58 27.22 -2.40
CA PHE A 136 -9.78 26.80 -1.65
C PHE A 136 -9.53 26.80 -0.14
N SER A 137 -10.40 27.49 0.58
CA SER A 137 -10.39 27.73 2.02
C SER A 137 -11.50 26.95 2.75
N GLU A 138 -11.43 26.92 4.08
CA GLU A 138 -12.45 26.29 4.93
C GLU A 138 -13.79 27.06 4.92
N SER A 139 -13.77 28.34 4.54
CA SER A 139 -14.95 29.17 4.37
C SER A 139 -15.68 28.92 3.04
N ASP A 140 -15.02 28.30 2.07
CA ASP A 140 -15.64 28.04 0.77
C ASP A 140 -16.75 26.99 0.86
N THR A 141 -17.75 27.16 0.00
CA THR A 141 -18.88 26.24 -0.09
C THR A 141 -18.43 24.96 -0.77
N LEU A 142 -18.76 23.82 -0.15
CA LEU A 142 -18.52 22.52 -0.77
C LEU A 142 -19.34 22.38 -2.06
N PRO A 143 -18.80 21.73 -3.10
CA PRO A 143 -19.52 21.46 -4.33
C PRO A 143 -20.90 20.81 -4.09
N PRO A 144 -21.87 21.06 -5.00
CA PRO A 144 -23.16 20.39 -4.94
C PRO A 144 -23.00 18.89 -5.22
N LYS A 145 -23.96 18.11 -4.71
CA LYS A 145 -23.90 16.65 -4.70
C LYS A 145 -23.71 16.05 -6.09
N GLU A 146 -24.35 16.68 -7.07
CA GLU A 146 -24.41 16.25 -8.47
C GLU A 146 -23.08 16.41 -9.21
N GLU A 147 -22.12 17.18 -8.66
CA GLU A 147 -20.81 17.41 -9.28
C GLU A 147 -19.75 16.37 -8.86
N TYR A 148 -20.00 15.56 -7.82
CA TYR A 148 -19.02 14.58 -7.37
C TYR A 148 -18.84 13.43 -8.37
N LEU A 149 -17.58 13.04 -8.58
CA LEU A 149 -17.21 11.98 -9.52
C LEU A 149 -17.30 10.57 -8.92
N ASP A 150 -17.36 10.47 -7.60
CA ASP A 150 -17.39 9.21 -6.87
C ASP A 150 -18.20 9.32 -5.57
N ILE A 151 -18.75 8.19 -5.14
CA ILE A 151 -19.62 8.11 -3.96
C ILE A 151 -18.88 8.40 -2.65
N TYR A 152 -17.57 8.15 -2.59
CA TYR A 152 -16.80 8.42 -1.38
C TYR A 152 -16.70 9.93 -1.15
N SER A 153 -16.27 10.69 -2.14
CA SER A 153 -16.17 12.15 -2.08
C SER A 153 -17.52 12.79 -1.73
N GLU A 154 -18.59 12.34 -2.38
CA GLU A 154 -19.98 12.75 -2.10
C GLU A 154 -20.36 12.51 -0.63
N THR A 155 -20.21 11.27 -0.15
CA THR A 155 -20.64 10.90 1.21
C THR A 155 -19.78 11.53 2.30
N LYS A 156 -18.48 11.75 2.04
CA LYS A 156 -17.61 12.52 2.95
C LYS A 156 -18.04 13.98 3.04
N ALA A 157 -18.45 14.59 1.93
CA ALA A 157 -18.95 15.96 1.92
C ALA A 157 -20.28 16.10 2.66
N ASP A 158 -21.21 15.17 2.45
CA ASP A 158 -22.49 15.11 3.17
C ASP A 158 -22.27 14.94 4.69
N ALA A 159 -21.40 14.00 5.08
CA ALA A 159 -21.05 13.80 6.48
C ALA A 159 -20.36 15.02 7.10
N GLU A 160 -19.47 15.72 6.36
CA GLU A 160 -18.82 16.94 6.84
C GLU A 160 -19.84 18.04 7.13
N LYS A 161 -20.86 18.21 6.27
CA LYS A 161 -21.96 19.16 6.53
C LYS A 161 -22.70 18.82 7.83
N ILE A 162 -23.02 17.54 8.06
CA ILE A 162 -23.68 17.08 9.29
C ILE A 162 -22.81 17.37 10.52
N VAL A 163 -21.52 17.05 10.46
CA VAL A 163 -20.57 17.28 11.56
C VAL A 163 -20.48 18.78 11.86
N ARG A 164 -20.24 19.62 10.84
CA ARG A 164 -20.13 21.08 11.01
C ARG A 164 -21.38 21.70 11.62
N ASN A 165 -22.55 21.31 11.12
CA ASN A 165 -23.84 21.80 11.63
C ASN A 165 -24.16 21.26 13.02
N SER A 166 -23.42 20.25 13.49
CA SER A 166 -23.61 19.64 14.78
C SER A 166 -22.88 20.33 15.93
N SER A 167 -21.98 21.27 15.65
CA SER A 167 -21.24 21.96 16.70
C SER A 167 -22.15 22.86 17.55
N THR A 168 -22.03 22.74 18.87
CA THR A 168 -22.65 23.63 19.87
C THR A 168 -21.60 24.12 20.86
N PHE A 169 -22.00 24.91 21.87
CA PHE A 169 -21.08 25.31 22.93
C PHE A 169 -20.58 24.11 23.76
N GLU A 170 -21.48 23.16 24.04
CA GLU A 170 -21.24 21.97 24.88
C GLU A 170 -20.67 20.77 24.10
N PHE A 171 -20.90 20.72 22.79
CA PHE A 171 -20.41 19.67 21.89
C PHE A 171 -19.67 20.28 20.70
N ARG A 172 -18.34 20.35 20.79
CA ARG A 172 -17.49 20.98 19.77
C ARG A 172 -17.08 19.98 18.71
N THR A 173 -17.33 20.29 17.44
CA THR A 173 -16.94 19.42 16.33
C THR A 173 -15.83 20.05 15.50
N THR A 174 -14.89 19.24 15.02
CA THR A 174 -13.81 19.66 14.11
C THR A 174 -13.74 18.69 12.93
N CYS A 175 -13.65 19.23 11.71
CA CYS A 175 -13.40 18.42 10.50
C CYS A 175 -11.97 18.66 10.01
N LEU A 176 -11.21 17.59 9.81
CA LEU A 176 -9.84 17.65 9.30
C LEU A 176 -9.80 17.06 7.89
N ARG A 177 -9.56 17.87 6.85
CA ARG A 177 -9.48 17.41 5.46
C ARG A 177 -8.07 16.91 5.15
N PHE A 178 -7.86 15.60 5.25
CA PHE A 178 -6.56 15.02 4.94
C PHE A 178 -6.33 14.88 3.42
N ARG A 179 -5.07 15.09 3.00
CA ARG A 179 -4.60 14.62 1.69
C ARG A 179 -4.33 13.10 1.76
N ALA A 180 -3.92 12.49 0.64
CA ALA A 180 -3.43 11.13 0.65
C ALA A 180 -2.32 10.98 1.70
N ILE A 181 -2.63 10.26 2.78
CA ILE A 181 -1.72 9.93 3.86
C ILE A 181 -1.01 8.65 3.44
N TYR A 182 0.32 8.65 3.45
CA TYR A 182 1.12 7.50 3.04
C TYR A 182 2.12 7.12 4.14
N GLY A 183 2.51 5.86 4.17
CA GLY A 183 3.49 5.34 5.11
C GLY A 183 3.52 3.82 5.13
N PRO A 184 4.38 3.22 5.98
CA PRO A 184 4.43 1.77 6.14
C PRO A 184 3.06 1.18 6.48
N GLN A 185 2.65 0.14 5.74
CA GLN A 185 1.33 -0.52 5.86
C GLN A 185 0.10 0.34 5.50
N ASP A 186 0.28 1.42 4.75
CA ASP A 186 -0.85 2.03 4.03
C ASP A 186 -1.38 1.08 2.95
N VAL A 187 -2.62 0.62 3.13
CA VAL A 187 -3.33 -0.27 2.21
C VAL A 187 -3.92 0.42 0.98
N CYS A 188 -4.06 1.76 1.00
CA CYS A 188 -4.57 2.54 -0.13
C CYS A 188 -3.46 2.89 -1.14
N VAL A 189 -2.28 3.29 -0.66
CA VAL A 189 -1.12 3.56 -1.53
C VAL A 189 -0.36 2.27 -1.88
N ALA A 190 -0.64 1.13 -1.23
CA ALA A 190 -0.04 -0.18 -1.55
C ALA A 190 -0.29 -0.69 -2.99
N GLN A 191 -1.08 -0.02 -3.83
CA GLN A 191 -1.03 -0.22 -5.29
C GLN A 191 0.21 0.42 -5.96
N LYS A 192 1.05 1.14 -5.22
CA LYS A 192 2.42 1.54 -5.60
C LYS A 192 3.42 0.61 -4.93
N VAL A 193 3.54 -0.61 -5.44
CA VAL A 193 4.54 -1.59 -5.01
C VAL A 193 5.94 -0.96 -5.11
N VAL A 194 6.64 -0.85 -3.98
CA VAL A 194 8.05 -0.44 -3.97
C VAL A 194 8.89 -1.70 -4.21
N VAL A 195 9.26 -1.92 -5.47
CA VAL A 195 10.15 -3.01 -5.87
C VAL A 195 11.60 -2.62 -5.60
N TYR A 196 12.38 -3.52 -5.00
CA TYR A 196 13.82 -3.43 -4.80
C TYR A 196 14.50 -4.58 -5.55
N ASN A 197 15.56 -4.29 -6.29
CA ASN A 197 16.45 -5.34 -6.78
C ASN A 197 17.50 -5.60 -5.71
N ILE A 198 17.61 -6.85 -5.27
CA ILE A 198 18.61 -7.30 -4.29
C ILE A 198 19.57 -8.23 -5.03
N THR A 199 20.67 -7.66 -5.52
CA THR A 199 21.73 -8.37 -6.24
C THR A 199 23.10 -7.89 -5.75
N ASP A 200 24.19 -8.42 -6.31
CA ASP A 200 25.57 -8.02 -5.96
C ASP A 200 25.96 -6.60 -6.44
N GLY A 201 25.07 -5.93 -7.19
CA GLY A 201 25.27 -4.59 -7.72
C GLY A 201 26.28 -4.49 -8.86
N LEU A 202 26.77 -5.61 -9.39
CA LEU A 202 27.70 -5.63 -10.50
C LEU A 202 26.95 -5.61 -11.84
N LYS A 203 27.37 -4.74 -12.75
CA LYS A 203 26.90 -4.73 -14.14
C LYS A 203 27.81 -5.64 -14.98
N ILE A 204 27.57 -6.94 -14.90
CA ILE A 204 28.30 -7.94 -15.69
C ILE A 204 27.40 -8.50 -16.78
N GLY A 205 27.99 -8.76 -17.96
CA GLY A 205 27.28 -9.39 -19.06
C GLY A 205 27.02 -10.87 -18.79
N GLN A 206 26.00 -11.42 -19.44
CA GLN A 206 25.57 -12.81 -19.25
C GLN A 206 26.69 -13.79 -19.66
N TYR A 207 27.48 -13.44 -20.69
CA TYR A 207 28.63 -14.20 -21.12
C TYR A 207 29.70 -14.36 -20.03
N THR A 208 29.98 -13.29 -19.28
CA THR A 208 30.96 -13.29 -18.18
C THR A 208 30.52 -14.23 -17.07
N VAL A 209 29.23 -14.25 -16.75
CA VAL A 209 28.63 -15.15 -15.75
C VAL A 209 28.78 -16.61 -16.20
N TRP A 210 28.40 -16.91 -17.45
CA TRP A 210 28.48 -18.28 -17.96
C TRP A 210 29.91 -18.79 -18.08
N ASN A 211 30.85 -17.96 -18.56
CA ASN A 211 32.25 -18.34 -18.63
C ASN A 211 32.82 -18.66 -17.25
N ALA A 212 32.53 -17.83 -16.25
CA ALA A 212 32.99 -18.09 -14.89
C ALA A 212 32.44 -19.41 -14.35
N LEU A 213 31.17 -19.73 -14.63
CA LEU A 213 30.57 -21.01 -14.27
C LEU A 213 31.23 -22.19 -15.01
N ILE A 214 31.45 -22.07 -16.32
CA ILE A 214 32.09 -23.10 -17.16
C ILE A 214 33.50 -23.40 -16.66
N PHE A 215 34.29 -22.36 -16.36
CA PHE A 215 35.64 -22.51 -15.80
C PHE A 215 35.61 -23.10 -14.38
N ALA A 216 34.65 -22.71 -13.53
CA ALA A 216 34.48 -23.29 -12.20
C ALA A 216 34.13 -24.79 -12.27
N LEU A 217 33.44 -25.22 -13.33
CA LEU A 217 33.14 -26.63 -13.62
C LEU A 217 34.30 -27.37 -14.32
N GLY A 218 35.47 -26.74 -14.50
CA GLY A 218 36.63 -27.33 -15.17
C GLY A 218 36.46 -27.57 -16.66
N LYS A 219 35.44 -26.95 -17.28
CA LYS A 219 35.15 -27.05 -18.72
C LYS A 219 35.78 -25.87 -19.47
N SER A 220 35.89 -26.03 -20.79
CA SER A 220 36.31 -24.94 -21.68
C SER A 220 35.08 -24.29 -22.34
N PRO A 221 35.09 -22.96 -22.57
CA PRO A 221 33.98 -22.28 -23.20
C PRO A 221 33.77 -22.79 -24.64
N PRO A 222 32.51 -22.86 -25.10
CA PRO A 222 32.18 -23.32 -26.43
C PRO A 222 32.83 -22.44 -27.51
N LYS A 223 33.37 -23.10 -28.54
CA LYS A 223 34.13 -22.44 -29.64
C LYS A 223 33.26 -22.10 -30.85
N LEU A 224 32.06 -22.66 -30.93
CA LEU A 224 31.15 -22.48 -32.06
C LEU A 224 30.10 -21.41 -31.71
N PHE A 225 29.94 -20.45 -32.61
CA PHE A 225 28.94 -19.39 -32.52
C PHE A 225 27.87 -19.63 -33.58
N VAL A 226 26.63 -19.79 -33.14
CA VAL A 226 25.49 -19.97 -34.05
C VAL A 226 24.63 -18.71 -34.05
N SER A 227 24.07 -18.35 -35.20
CA SER A 227 23.15 -17.23 -35.31
C SER A 227 21.92 -17.45 -34.43
N TYR A 228 21.53 -16.42 -33.67
CA TYR A 228 20.33 -16.44 -32.84
C TYR A 228 19.07 -16.82 -33.63
N ASP A 229 18.91 -16.29 -34.84
CA ASP A 229 17.69 -16.53 -35.64
C ASP A 229 17.51 -18.01 -35.98
N LEU A 230 18.63 -18.69 -36.26
CA LEU A 230 18.63 -20.11 -36.56
C LEU A 230 18.25 -20.93 -35.32
N VAL A 231 18.86 -20.63 -34.17
CA VAL A 231 18.57 -21.34 -32.91
C VAL A 231 17.15 -21.07 -32.43
N SER A 232 16.67 -19.83 -32.52
CA SER A 232 15.32 -19.43 -32.13
C SER A 232 14.25 -20.11 -33.00
N PHE A 233 14.51 -20.27 -34.30
CA PHE A 233 13.65 -21.06 -35.18
C PHE A 233 13.55 -22.51 -34.73
N PHE A 234 14.68 -23.19 -34.51
CA PHE A 234 14.70 -24.58 -34.06
C PHE A 234 14.06 -24.78 -32.67
N VAL A 235 14.34 -23.89 -31.70
CA VAL A 235 13.72 -23.91 -30.37
C VAL A 235 12.21 -23.74 -30.45
N SER A 236 11.71 -22.89 -31.36
CA SER A 236 10.27 -22.69 -31.57
C SER A 236 9.60 -23.92 -32.17
N VAL A 237 10.22 -24.55 -33.18
CA VAL A 237 9.72 -25.78 -33.79
C VAL A 237 9.73 -26.93 -32.79
N MET A 238 10.82 -27.07 -32.02
CA MET A 238 10.96 -28.11 -31.00
C MET A 238 9.94 -27.91 -29.87
N GLY A 239 9.75 -26.68 -29.40
CA GLY A 239 8.73 -26.36 -28.39
C GLY A 239 7.34 -26.75 -28.86
N PHE A 240 6.96 -26.41 -30.10
CA PHE A 240 5.67 -26.80 -30.66
C PHE A 240 5.51 -28.33 -30.70
N ILE A 241 6.51 -29.07 -31.18
CA ILE A 241 6.46 -30.53 -31.24
C ILE A 241 6.37 -31.16 -29.85
N CYS A 242 7.21 -30.73 -28.90
CA CYS A 242 7.24 -31.28 -27.55
C CYS A 242 5.92 -31.02 -26.79
N PHE A 243 5.36 -29.81 -26.90
CA PHE A 243 4.13 -29.47 -26.21
C PHE A 243 2.89 -30.10 -26.87
N GLU A 244 2.74 -30.00 -28.19
CA GLU A 244 1.52 -30.41 -28.88
C GLU A 244 1.46 -31.91 -29.19
N LEU A 245 2.61 -32.55 -29.45
CA LEU A 245 2.62 -33.97 -29.85
C LEU A 245 3.00 -34.91 -28.72
N PHE A 246 3.77 -34.45 -27.72
CA PHE A 246 4.31 -35.31 -26.67
C PHE A 246 3.98 -34.86 -25.24
N GLY A 247 3.38 -33.68 -25.06
CA GLY A 247 3.02 -33.13 -23.75
C GLY A 247 4.20 -32.95 -22.79
N CYS A 248 5.43 -32.85 -23.30
CA CYS A 248 6.66 -32.71 -22.51
C CYS A 248 7.31 -31.34 -22.73
N SER A 249 8.13 -30.90 -21.76
CA SER A 249 8.88 -29.65 -21.89
C SER A 249 10.09 -29.85 -22.81
N PRO A 250 10.36 -28.95 -23.78
CA PRO A 250 11.55 -29.03 -24.60
C PRO A 250 12.81 -28.82 -23.73
N PRO A 251 13.96 -29.37 -24.13
CA PRO A 251 15.22 -29.23 -23.37
C PRO A 251 15.71 -27.78 -23.23
N LEU A 252 15.31 -26.91 -24.16
CA LEU A 252 15.57 -25.48 -24.14
C LEU A 252 14.32 -24.76 -24.62
N THR A 253 13.81 -23.88 -23.78
CA THR A 253 12.66 -23.02 -24.09
C THR A 253 13.13 -21.72 -24.74
N ARG A 254 12.20 -21.03 -25.40
CA ARG A 254 12.44 -19.69 -25.92
C ARG A 254 12.81 -18.70 -24.82
N PHE A 255 12.21 -18.84 -23.63
CA PHE A 255 12.53 -18.01 -22.47
C PHE A 255 13.98 -18.22 -22.01
N GLU A 256 14.42 -19.47 -21.86
CA GLU A 256 15.79 -19.78 -21.48
C GLU A 256 16.78 -19.30 -22.54
N LEU A 257 16.46 -19.46 -23.83
CA LEU A 257 17.28 -18.92 -24.91
C LEU A 257 17.45 -17.40 -24.80
N GLU A 258 16.39 -16.65 -24.53
CA GLU A 258 16.45 -15.18 -24.34
C GLU A 258 17.29 -14.78 -23.13
N VAL A 259 17.17 -15.51 -22.01
CA VAL A 259 17.97 -15.29 -20.80
C VAL A 259 19.45 -15.55 -21.08
N LEU A 260 19.79 -16.53 -21.92
CA LEU A 260 21.18 -16.87 -22.27
C LEU A 260 21.87 -15.82 -23.13
N VAL A 261 21.13 -15.16 -24.03
CA VAL A 261 21.69 -14.27 -25.07
C VAL A 261 21.55 -12.79 -24.75
N THR A 262 20.75 -12.45 -23.73
CA THR A 262 20.47 -11.07 -23.35
C THR A 262 21.19 -10.72 -22.06
N ASP A 263 21.91 -9.61 -22.07
CA ASP A 263 22.53 -9.06 -20.86
C ASP A 263 21.45 -8.49 -19.93
N ASN A 264 21.33 -9.07 -18.74
CA ASN A 264 20.39 -8.65 -17.71
C ASN A 264 21.16 -7.98 -16.58
N THR A 265 21.06 -6.64 -16.44
CA THR A 265 21.69 -5.89 -15.35
C THR A 265 20.64 -5.12 -14.54
N TYR A 266 20.79 -5.10 -13.23
CA TYR A 266 19.79 -4.53 -12.31
C TYR A 266 20.42 -3.47 -11.41
N SER A 267 19.74 -2.32 -11.25
CA SER A 267 20.19 -1.28 -10.32
C SER A 267 19.76 -1.60 -8.89
N ILE A 268 20.72 -1.55 -7.96
CA ILE A 268 20.50 -1.72 -6.52
C ILE A 268 20.54 -0.39 -5.74
N GLU A 269 20.70 0.75 -6.43
CA GLU A 269 20.86 2.08 -5.81
C GLU A 269 19.71 2.41 -4.84
N LYS A 270 18.49 2.00 -5.22
CA LYS A 270 17.30 2.17 -4.39
C LYS A 270 17.36 1.33 -3.10
N ALA A 271 17.82 0.09 -3.20
CA ALA A 271 18.01 -0.79 -2.03
C ALA A 271 19.13 -0.28 -1.13
N GLN A 272 20.21 0.25 -1.70
CA GLN A 272 21.30 0.89 -0.95
C GLN A 272 20.82 2.11 -0.18
N LYS A 273 20.10 3.02 -0.84
CA LYS A 273 19.64 4.28 -0.27
C LYS A 273 18.57 4.10 0.80
N GLU A 274 17.63 3.19 0.58
CA GLU A 274 16.43 3.08 1.43
C GLU A 274 16.50 1.94 2.45
N LEU A 275 17.24 0.85 2.14
CA LEU A 275 17.37 -0.32 3.02
C LEU A 275 18.75 -0.43 3.67
N GLY A 276 19.70 0.45 3.32
CA GLY A 276 21.10 0.29 3.73
C GLY A 276 21.76 -0.97 3.16
N PHE A 277 21.17 -1.57 2.11
CA PHE A 277 21.62 -2.84 1.55
C PHE A 277 23.00 -2.70 0.92
N ASN A 278 24.01 -3.36 1.47
CA ASN A 278 25.36 -3.36 0.94
C ASN A 278 25.82 -4.81 0.69
N PRO A 279 25.74 -5.32 -0.56
CA PRO A 279 26.12 -6.68 -0.85
C PRO A 279 27.64 -6.88 -0.70
N GLU A 280 28.05 -8.05 -0.22
CA GLU A 280 29.46 -8.45 -0.22
C GLU A 280 29.95 -8.66 -1.66
N LYS A 281 30.93 -7.85 -2.08
CA LYS A 281 31.43 -7.82 -3.45
C LYS A 281 32.66 -8.72 -3.61
N ASP A 282 32.54 -10.04 -3.52
CA ASP A 282 33.74 -10.84 -3.75
C ASP A 282 33.52 -12.34 -4.05
N ASN A 283 33.00 -12.70 -5.23
CA ASN A 283 33.04 -14.12 -5.64
C ASN A 283 33.36 -14.40 -7.12
N PHE A 284 33.13 -13.46 -8.05
CA PHE A 284 33.30 -13.75 -9.49
C PHE A 284 34.55 -13.14 -10.15
N LYS A 285 35.08 -12.01 -9.64
CA LYS A 285 36.20 -11.29 -10.29
C LYS A 285 37.59 -11.89 -10.06
N GLN A 286 37.76 -12.78 -9.08
CA GLN A 286 39.08 -13.37 -8.80
C GLN A 286 39.52 -14.46 -9.80
N LYS A 287 38.68 -14.85 -10.78
CA LYS A 287 38.99 -15.97 -11.70
C LYS A 287 39.09 -15.65 -13.19
N THR A 288 38.86 -14.41 -13.62
CA THR A 288 38.86 -14.06 -15.06
C THR A 288 39.78 -12.88 -15.39
N ASN A 289 41.10 -13.10 -15.30
CA ASN A 289 42.05 -12.28 -16.06
C ASN A 289 42.03 -12.77 -17.52
N GLY A 290 41.26 -12.09 -18.37
CA GLY A 290 41.28 -12.35 -19.81
C GLY A 290 40.16 -11.68 -20.60
N SER A 291 40.54 -10.65 -21.37
CA SER A 291 39.86 -10.06 -22.53
C SER A 291 38.44 -9.50 -22.35
N ASP A 292 38.38 -8.21 -21.99
CA ASP A 292 37.26 -7.33 -22.32
C ASP A 292 37.37 -6.92 -23.81
N GLU A 293 36.68 -7.65 -24.70
CA GLU A 293 36.37 -7.16 -26.05
C GLU A 293 34.85 -7.02 -26.21
N LYS A 294 34.42 -5.79 -26.51
CA LYS A 294 33.06 -5.45 -26.92
C LYS A 294 32.65 -6.27 -28.15
N GLN A 295 31.87 -7.33 -27.97
CA GLN A 295 31.13 -7.97 -29.07
C GLN A 295 29.64 -7.76 -28.90
N ASN A 296 29.16 -6.72 -29.58
CA ASN A 296 27.75 -6.39 -29.74
C ASN A 296 27.13 -7.27 -30.86
N ARG A 297 27.11 -8.60 -30.68
CA ARG A 297 26.44 -9.55 -31.60
C ARG A 297 25.63 -10.58 -30.82
N LYS A 298 24.34 -10.71 -31.17
CA LYS A 298 23.43 -11.75 -30.66
C LYS A 298 23.82 -13.10 -31.27
N SER A 299 24.66 -13.87 -30.58
CA SER A 299 25.05 -15.23 -30.95
C SER A 299 24.82 -16.18 -29.79
N VAL A 300 24.42 -17.42 -30.09
CA VAL A 300 24.05 -18.43 -29.08
C VAL A 300 25.14 -19.49 -29.00
N PHE A 301 25.40 -19.96 -27.78
CA PHE A 301 26.36 -21.03 -27.49
C PHE A 301 25.67 -22.38 -27.39
N TYR A 302 26.31 -23.42 -27.91
CA TYR A 302 25.90 -24.82 -27.74
C TYR A 302 27.10 -25.62 -27.22
N SER A 303 26.89 -26.46 -26.20
CA SER A 303 27.90 -27.39 -25.65
C SER A 303 27.87 -28.73 -26.35
#